data_AF-A0A7C2BAE1-F1
#
_entry.id   AF-A0A7C2BAE1-F1
#
_cell.length_a   1.000
_cell.length_b   1.000
_cell.length_c   1.000
_cell.angle_alpha   90.00
_cell.angle_beta   90.00
_cell.angle_gamma   90.00
#
_symmetry.space_group_name_H-M   'P 1'
#
loop_
_entity.id
_entity.type
_entity.pdbx_description
1 polymer ?
#
loop_
_entity_poly.entity_id
_entity_poly.type
_entity_poly.pdbx_seq_one_letter_code
_entity_poly.pdbx_strand_id
1 'polypeptide(L)' 'MATVHNNRNWKIKIYPDDHAPPHFHVQTPDGESFVQIDGLRVLGRGAEGKALKEALQWARNHTGDLWRIWYEQNRRT' A
#
# COMPACT_ATOMS: atom_id res chain seq x y z
N MET A 1 9.59 -5.62 5.59
CA MET A 1 9.02 -5.04 4.35
C MET A 1 8.49 -6.17 3.50
N ALA A 2 7.19 -6.17 3.23
CA ALA A 2 6.54 -7.13 2.34
C ALA A 2 6.11 -6.45 1.03
N THR A 3 6.32 -7.12 -0.11
CA THR A 3 5.69 -6.72 -1.39
C THR A 3 4.41 -7.52 -1.52
N VAL A 4 3.27 -6.83 -1.49
CA VAL A 4 1.93 -7.44 -1.49
C VAL A 4 1.45 -7.68 -2.92
N HIS A 5 1.74 -6.72 -3.81
CA HIS A 5 1.39 -6.81 -5.22
C HIS A 5 2.50 -6.20 -6.06
N ASN A 6 2.76 -6.80 -7.22
CA ASN A 6 3.72 -6.30 -8.18
C ASN A 6 3.11 -6.34 -9.58
N ASN A 7 2.91 -5.17 -10.16
CA ASN A 7 2.52 -4.97 -11.54
C ASN A 7 3.67 -4.27 -12.29
N ARG A 8 3.67 -4.33 -13.62
CA ARG A 8 4.77 -3.87 -14.49
C ARG A 8 5.36 -2.51 -14.10
N ASN A 9 4.49 -1.55 -13.77
CA ASN A 9 4.87 -0.16 -13.51
C ASN A 9 4.56 0.32 -12.07
N TRP A 10 3.98 -0.54 -11.22
CA TRP A 10 3.66 -0.15 -9.84
C TRP A 10 3.64 -1.34 -8.88
N LYS A 11 3.93 -1.06 -7.60
CA LYS A 11 3.99 -2.08 -6.55
C LYS A 11 3.24 -1.62 -5.32
N ILE A 12 2.62 -2.56 -4.62
CA ILE A 12 2.13 -2.33 -3.26
C ILE A 12 3.11 -2.95 -2.27
N LYS A 13 3.57 -2.12 -1.32
CA LYS A 13 4.43 -2.54 -0.22
C LYS A 13 3.86 -2.17 1.14
N ILE A 14 4.21 -2.96 2.14
CA ILE A 14 3.95 -2.68 3.55
C ILE A 14 5.26 -2.74 4.31
N TYR A 15 5.55 -1.69 5.05
CA TYR A 15 6.73 -1.55 5.89
C TYR A 15 6.33 -1.76 7.37
N PRO A 16 7.10 -2.56 8.14
CA PRO A 16 6.88 -2.73 9.58
C PRO A 16 7.28 -1.47 10.34
N ASP A 17 6.59 -1.21 11.46
CA ASP A 17 6.79 -0.03 12.32
C ASP A 17 6.68 1.32 11.58
N ASP A 18 6.10 1.33 10.37
CA ASP A 18 5.77 2.55 9.65
C ASP A 18 4.56 3.23 10.30
N HIS A 19 4.59 4.56 10.39
CA HIS A 19 3.77 5.34 11.30
C HIS A 19 2.25 5.18 11.07
N ALA A 20 1.48 5.41 12.13
CA ALA A 20 0.01 5.37 12.07
C ALA A 20 -0.58 6.53 11.23
N PRO A 21 -1.73 6.32 10.56
CA PRO A 21 -2.59 5.13 10.57
C PRO A 21 -2.05 3.96 9.71
N PRO A 22 -2.56 2.72 9.86
CA PRO A 22 -2.20 1.58 9.02
C PRO A 22 -2.35 1.91 7.54
N HIS A 23 -1.25 1.79 6.79
CA HIS A 23 -1.20 2.18 5.39
C HIS A 23 -0.33 1.22 4.56
N PHE A 24 -0.47 1.30 3.25
CA PHE A 24 0.41 0.66 2.27
C PHE A 24 0.96 1.69 1.29
N HIS A 25 2.09 1.37 0.68
CA HIS A 25 2.80 2.23 -0.26
C HIS A 25 2.52 1.77 -1.68
N VAL A 26 2.16 2.69 -2.55
CA VAL A 26 2.09 2.52 -4.00
C VAL A 26 3.35 3.14 -4.57
N GLN A 27 4.29 2.30 -5.00
CA GLN A 27 5.55 2.72 -5.61
C GLN A 27 5.44 2.68 -7.12
N THR A 28 5.91 3.74 -7.77
CA THR A 28 6.08 3.87 -9.23
C THR A 28 7.49 4.42 -9.53
N PRO A 29 7.95 4.42 -10.79
CA PRO A 29 9.19 5.08 -11.17
C PRO A 29 9.23 6.57 -10.83
N ASP A 30 8.07 7.24 -10.87
CA ASP A 30 7.96 8.69 -10.67
C ASP A 30 7.91 9.10 -9.19
N GLY A 31 7.69 8.15 -8.29
CA GLY A 31 7.53 8.42 -6.88
C GLY A 31 6.61 7.44 -6.17
N GLU A 32 6.27 7.80 -4.93
CA GLU A 32 5.52 6.96 -4.00
C GLU A 32 4.32 7.70 -3.43
N SER A 33 3.19 6.99 -3.30
CA SER A 33 2.02 7.44 -2.56
C SER A 33 1.74 6.46 -1.42
N PHE A 34 1.27 6.95 -0.28
CA PHE A 34 0.83 6.11 0.83
C PHE A 34 -0.68 6.21 1.01
N VAL A 35 -1.31 5.06 1.21
CA VAL A 35 -2.76 4.89 1.22
C VAL A 35 -3.16 4.17 2.49
N GLN A 36 -4.05 4.78 3.27
CA GLN A 36 -4.65 4.16 4.44
C GLN A 36 -5.37 2.87 4.05
N ILE A 37 -5.14 1.76 4.76
CA ILE A 37 -5.80 0.50 4.48
C ILE A 37 -7.31 0.63 4.73
N ASP A 38 -7.68 1.28 5.83
CA ASP A 38 -9.07 1.62 6.10
C ASP A 38 -9.59 2.71 5.16
N GLY A 39 -10.70 2.44 4.47
CA GLY A 39 -11.35 3.37 3.55
C GLY A 39 -10.55 3.75 2.29
N LEU A 40 -9.31 3.26 2.12
CA LEU A 40 -8.43 3.54 0.98
C LEU A 40 -8.19 5.03 0.73
N ARG A 41 -8.08 5.81 1.81
CA ARG A 41 -7.78 7.24 1.74
C ARG A 41 -6.31 7.44 1.36
N VAL A 42 -6.07 8.23 0.31
CA VAL A 42 -4.71 8.65 -0.06
C VAL A 42 -4.22 9.68 0.96
N LEU A 43 -3.11 9.37 1.62
CA LEU A 43 -2.51 10.19 2.66
C LEU A 43 -1.37 11.06 2.12
N GLY A 44 -0.66 10.57 1.11
CA GLY A 44 0.34 11.34 0.37
C GLY A 44 0.37 10.97 -1.11
N ARG A 45 0.82 11.91 -1.94
CA ARG A 45 0.82 11.80 -3.41
C ARG A 45 2.24 11.91 -3.93
N GLY A 46 2.61 10.94 -4.76
CA GLY A 46 3.88 10.92 -5.49
C GLY A 46 3.90 9.84 -6.57
N ALA A 47 3.09 8.78 -6.42
CA ALA A 47 2.84 7.82 -7.50
C ALA A 47 2.08 8.45 -8.67
N GLU A 48 2.41 8.01 -9.89
CA GLU A 48 1.70 8.34 -11.12
C GLU A 48 0.18 8.06 -11.00
N GLY A 49 -0.65 8.94 -11.56
CA GLY A 49 -2.09 8.97 -11.31
C GLY A 49 -2.85 7.72 -11.79
N LYS A 50 -2.49 7.17 -12.94
CA LYS A 50 -3.06 5.93 -13.46
C LYS A 50 -2.66 4.73 -12.61
N ALA A 51 -1.38 4.60 -12.27
CA ALA A 51 -0.87 3.57 -11.37
C ALA A 51 -1.55 3.62 -10.00
N LEU A 52 -1.72 4.81 -9.41
CA LEU A 52 -2.43 4.98 -8.14
C LEU A 52 -3.89 4.53 -8.27
N LYS A 53 -4.57 4.88 -9.37
CA LYS A 53 -5.95 4.47 -9.62
C LYS A 53 -6.09 2.95 -9.78
N GLU A 54 -5.15 2.29 -10.46
CA GLU A 54 -5.10 0.83 -10.61
C GLU A 54 -4.82 0.15 -9.26
N ALA A 55 -3.86 0.67 -8.49
CA ALA A 55 -3.54 0.17 -7.16
C ALA A 55 -4.74 0.27 -6.20
N LEU A 56 -5.49 1.37 -6.23
CA LEU A 56 -6.71 1.54 -5.44
C LEU A 56 -7.82 0.56 -5.85
N GLN A 57 -7.99 0.29 -7.15
CA GLN A 57 -8.95 -0.71 -7.61
C GLN A 57 -8.57 -2.11 -7.15
N TRP A 58 -7.28 -2.46 -7.24
CA TRP A 58 -6.79 -3.73 -6.73
C TRP A 58 -7.00 -3.84 -5.21
N ALA A 59 -6.65 -2.80 -4.45
CA ALA A 59 -6.73 -2.78 -2.99
C ALA A 59 -8.18 -2.95 -2.46
N ARG A 60 -9.19 -2.45 -3.18
CA ARG A 60 -10.62 -2.65 -2.84
C ARG A 60 -11.01 -4.12 -2.78
N ASN A 61 -10.41 -4.95 -3.63
CA ASN A 61 -10.71 -6.38 -3.69
C ASN A 61 -9.82 -7.23 -2.78
N HIS A 62 -8.77 -6.64 -2.19
CA HIS A 62 -7.74 -7.35 -1.42
C HIS A 62 -7.50 -6.73 -0.03
N THR A 63 -8.50 -6.02 0.51
CA THR A 63 -8.37 -5.32 1.80
C THR A 63 -8.06 -6.28 2.95
N GLY A 64 -8.60 -7.50 2.91
CA GLY A 64 -8.29 -8.54 3.91
C GLY A 64 -6.82 -8.95 3.92
N ASP A 65 -6.20 -9.10 2.74
CA ASP A 65 -4.77 -9.43 2.64
C ASP A 65 -3.89 -8.28 3.10
N LEU A 66 -4.26 -7.04 2.76
CA LEU A 66 -3.54 -5.85 3.23
C LEU A 66 -3.50 -5.77 4.76
N TRP A 67 -4.66 -5.99 5.41
CA TRP A 67 -4.72 -6.03 6.88
C TRP A 67 -3.89 -7.16 7.46
N ARG A 68 -4.06 -8.38 6.95
CA ARG A 68 -3.33 -9.56 7.42
C ARG A 68 -1.82 -9.31 7.36
N ILE A 69 -1.31 -8.86 6.21
CA ILE A 69 0.12 -8.60 6.02
C ILE A 69 0.58 -7.43 6.91
N TRP A 70 -0.23 -6.38 7.07
CA TRP A 70 0.11 -5.28 7.98
C TRP A 70 0.31 -5.76 9.42
N TYR A 71 -0.61 -6.61 9.93
CA TYR A 71 -0.47 -7.19 11.26
C TYR A 71 0.71 -8.15 11.36
N GLU A 72 0.95 -8.99 10.35
CA GLU A 72 2.11 -9.88 10.30
C GLU A 72 3.43 -9.11 10.35
N GLN A 73 3.54 -8.00 9.61
CA GLN A 73 4.73 -7.15 9.60
C GLN A 73 4.94 -6.40 10.93
N ASN A 74 3.87 -5.94 11.58
CA ASN A 74 3.95 -5.17 12.83
C ASN A 74 3.94 -6.04 14.10
N ARG A 75 3.91 -7.37 13.95
CA ARG A 75 3.95 -8.29 15.08
C ARG A 75 5.35 -8.28 15.69
N ARG A 76 5.46 -7.76 16.91
CA ARG A 76 6.67 -7.91 17.73
C ARG A 76 6.70 -9.32 18.31
N THR A 77 7.75 -10.08 18.00
CA THR A 77 8.08 -11.35 18.67
C THR A 77 8.84 -11.08 19.96
#